data_AF-A0AAP0NEY2-F1
#
_entry.id   AF-A0AAP0NEY2-F1
#
_cell.length_a   1.000
_cell.length_b   1.000
_cell.length_c   1.000
_cell.angle_alpha   90.00
_cell.angle_beta   90.00
_cell.angle_gamma   90.00
#
_symmetry.space_group_name_H-M   'P 1'
#
loop_
_entity.id
_entity.type
_entity.pdbx_description
1 polymer ?
#
loop_
_entity_poly.entity_id
_entity_poly.type
_entity_poly.pdbx_seq_one_letter_code
_entity_poly.pdbx_strand_id
1 'polypeptide(L)'
;MEVEEGSVGKKIKIGVCVMEKKVFSAPMRQILERLEAFGEFEILYFGDKVILDEPLESWPICDCLIAFYSSGYPLEKAEAYAALRKPFLVNELEQQHLLHDRRKVYERLEMFGIPVPRYALVNREVPGQDLDCFVEEEDFVEVHGERFWKPFVEKPVDGIFGLK
;
A
#
# COMPACT_ATOMS: atom_id res chain seq x y z
N MET A 1 -37.99 -12.27 -36.50
CA MET A 1 -37.19 -11.09 -36.13
C MET A 1 -35.99 -11.64 -35.39
N GLU A 2 -34.87 -11.70 -36.08
CA GLU A 2 -33.59 -12.13 -35.54
C GLU A 2 -33.19 -11.09 -34.50
N VAL A 3 -32.92 -11.54 -33.27
CA VAL A 3 -32.38 -10.68 -32.22
C VAL A 3 -30.93 -10.46 -32.60
N GLU A 4 -30.60 -9.25 -33.06
CA GLU A 4 -29.23 -8.83 -33.31
C GLU A 4 -28.41 -9.06 -32.02
N GLU A 5 -27.47 -9.99 -32.08
CA GLU A 5 -26.40 -10.12 -31.09
C GLU A 5 -25.62 -8.80 -31.11
N GLY A 6 -25.99 -7.88 -30.22
CA GLY A 6 -25.28 -6.64 -30.00
C GLY A 6 -23.81 -6.97 -29.79
N SER A 7 -22.93 -6.33 -30.58
CA SER A 7 -21.49 -6.47 -30.44
C SER A 7 -21.13 -6.39 -28.96
N VAL A 8 -20.68 -7.49 -28.36
CA VAL A 8 -20.20 -7.47 -26.98
C VAL A 8 -19.04 -6.47 -26.99
N GLY A 9 -19.31 -5.27 -26.48
CA GLY A 9 -18.31 -4.22 -26.38
C GLY A 9 -17.08 -4.79 -25.70
N LYS A 10 -15.89 -4.42 -26.18
CA LYS A 10 -14.62 -4.88 -25.61
C LYS A 10 -14.66 -4.65 -24.09
N LYS A 11 -14.64 -5.75 -23.31
CA LYS A 11 -14.66 -5.68 -21.84
C LYS A 11 -13.40 -4.97 -21.35
N ILE A 12 -13.56 -4.18 -20.28
CA ILE A 12 -12.45 -3.48 -19.64
C ILE A 12 -11.68 -4.48 -18.78
N LYS A 13 -10.38 -4.60 -19.00
CA LYS A 13 -9.52 -5.54 -18.29
C LYS A 13 -8.98 -4.92 -17.01
N ILE A 14 -9.33 -5.50 -15.86
CA ILE A 14 -8.83 -5.09 -14.55
C ILE A 14 -7.73 -6.07 -14.13
N GLY A 15 -6.49 -5.60 -14.12
CA GLY A 15 -5.35 -6.34 -13.59
C GLY A 15 -5.30 -6.23 -12.07
N VAL A 16 -5.35 -7.36 -11.38
CA VAL A 16 -5.16 -7.45 -9.93
C VAL A 16 -3.74 -7.94 -9.68
N CYS A 17 -2.84 -7.00 -9.37
CA CYS A 17 -1.43 -7.24 -9.14
C CYS A 17 -1.08 -7.08 -7.66
N VAL A 18 -1.40 -8.11 -6.87
CA VAL A 18 -1.05 -8.19 -5.44
C VAL A 18 -0.67 -9.62 -5.09
N MET A 19 0.04 -9.81 -3.97
CA MET A 19 0.42 -11.15 -3.51
C MET A 19 -0.83 -12.04 -3.35
N GLU A 20 -0.73 -13.32 -3.68
CA GLU A 20 -1.86 -14.28 -3.69
C GLU A 20 -2.57 -14.35 -2.34
N LYS A 21 -1.82 -14.27 -1.23
CA LYS A 21 -2.39 -14.21 0.13
C LYS A 21 -3.40 -13.07 0.31
N LYS A 22 -3.30 -11.99 -0.47
CA LYS A 22 -4.22 -10.83 -0.45
C LYS A 22 -5.34 -11.00 -1.48
N VAL A 23 -5.03 -11.47 -2.69
CA VAL A 23 -6.02 -11.74 -3.75
C VAL A 23 -7.11 -12.67 -3.26
N PHE A 24 -6.74 -13.77 -2.60
CA PHE A 24 -7.70 -14.81 -2.19
C PHE A 24 -8.34 -14.57 -0.81
N SER A 25 -8.13 -13.39 -0.23
CA SER A 25 -8.82 -12.99 0.99
C SER A 25 -10.33 -12.89 0.75
N ALA A 26 -11.14 -13.28 1.75
CA ALA A 26 -12.59 -13.25 1.63
C ALA A 26 -13.15 -11.87 1.22
N PRO A 27 -12.64 -10.73 1.74
CA PRO A 27 -13.10 -9.41 1.30
C PRO A 27 -12.77 -9.13 -0.17
N MET A 28 -11.55 -9.45 -0.61
CA MET A 28 -11.14 -9.18 -1.99
C MET A 28 -11.98 -9.99 -2.98
N ARG A 29 -12.17 -11.29 -2.70
CA ARG A 29 -13.01 -12.16 -3.53
C ARG A 29 -14.43 -11.61 -3.69
N GLN A 30 -15.06 -11.16 -2.60
CA GLN A 30 -16.40 -10.58 -2.66
C GLN A 30 -16.48 -9.29 -3.50
N ILE A 31 -15.43 -8.47 -3.48
CA ILE A 31 -15.37 -7.26 -4.31
C ILE A 31 -15.24 -7.64 -5.79
N LEU A 32 -14.32 -8.54 -6.11
CA LEU A 32 -14.03 -8.96 -7.48
C LEU A 32 -15.21 -9.71 -8.12
N GLU A 33 -15.85 -10.63 -7.39
CA GLU A 33 -17.07 -11.33 -7.85
C GLU A 33 -18.19 -10.34 -8.20
N ARG A 34 -18.35 -9.27 -7.42
CA ARG A 34 -19.34 -8.22 -7.69
C ARG A 34 -18.98 -7.40 -8.91
N LEU A 35 -17.69 -7.12 -9.14
CA LEU A 35 -17.23 -6.40 -10.34
C LEU A 35 -17.48 -7.23 -11.61
N GLU A 36 -17.19 -8.54 -11.58
CA GLU A 36 -17.46 -9.43 -12.72
C GLU A 36 -18.96 -9.57 -13.01
N ALA A 37 -19.80 -9.54 -11.97
CA ALA A 37 -21.25 -9.66 -12.12
C ALA A 37 -21.89 -8.51 -12.94
N PHE A 38 -21.24 -7.36 -13.09
CA PHE A 38 -21.69 -6.28 -13.99
C PHE A 38 -21.58 -6.66 -15.47
N GLY A 39 -20.75 -7.65 -15.83
CA GLY A 39 -20.57 -8.13 -17.19
C GLY A 39 -19.68 -7.26 -18.09
N GLU A 40 -19.37 -6.04 -17.67
CA GLU A 40 -18.52 -5.06 -18.38
C GLU A 40 -17.01 -5.27 -18.17
N PHE A 41 -16.64 -5.95 -17.09
CA PHE A 41 -15.25 -6.12 -16.66
C PHE A 41 -14.75 -7.56 -16.86
N GLU A 42 -13.46 -7.69 -17.16
CA GLU A 42 -12.71 -8.94 -17.16
C GLU A 42 -11.57 -8.83 -16.13
N ILE A 43 -11.54 -9.71 -15.13
CA ILE A 43 -10.51 -9.66 -14.09
C ILE A 43 -9.33 -10.56 -14.45
N LEU A 44 -8.14 -9.98 -14.43
CA LEU A 44 -6.88 -10.67 -14.69
C LEU A 44 -6.05 -10.72 -13.41
N TYR A 45 -5.85 -11.92 -12.88
CA TYR A 45 -5.04 -12.14 -11.69
C TYR A 45 -3.57 -12.31 -12.06
N PHE A 46 -2.70 -11.50 -11.47
CA PHE A 46 -1.26 -11.64 -11.66
C PHE A 46 -0.79 -12.55 -10.52
N GLY A 47 -0.49 -13.80 -10.82
CA GLY A 47 -0.05 -14.77 -9.81
C GLY A 47 1.34 -14.44 -9.24
N ASP A 48 1.69 -15.02 -8.09
CA ASP A 48 2.94 -14.71 -7.39
C ASP A 48 4.16 -14.98 -8.27
N LYS A 49 4.16 -16.07 -9.04
CA LYS A 49 5.23 -16.39 -10.00
C LYS A 49 5.43 -15.27 -11.04
N VAL A 50 4.33 -14.70 -11.56
CA VAL A 50 4.41 -13.63 -12.55
C VAL A 50 5.00 -12.37 -11.90
N ILE A 51 4.48 -12.00 -10.74
CA ILE A 51 4.89 -10.80 -10.01
C ILE A 51 6.36 -10.87 -9.59
N LEU A 52 6.80 -12.02 -9.07
CA LEU A 52 8.14 -12.19 -8.50
C LEU A 52 9.18 -12.53 -9.57
N ASP A 53 8.92 -13.54 -10.40
CA ASP A 53 9.97 -14.19 -11.20
C ASP A 53 9.97 -13.76 -12.67
N GLU A 54 8.79 -13.47 -13.23
CA GLU A 54 8.67 -13.21 -14.67
C GLU A 54 9.06 -11.75 -15.03
N PRO A 55 9.58 -11.53 -16.25
CA PRO A 55 9.91 -10.20 -16.77
C PRO A 55 8.65 -9.37 -17.05
N LEU A 56 8.75 -8.04 -16.97
CA LEU A 56 7.58 -7.13 -17.05
C LEU A 56 6.82 -7.24 -18.38
N GLU A 57 7.52 -7.58 -19.46
CA GLU A 57 6.96 -7.72 -20.79
C GLU A 57 5.98 -8.89 -20.91
N SER A 58 6.16 -9.94 -20.09
CA SER A 58 5.30 -11.14 -20.09
C SER A 58 4.07 -11.00 -19.19
N TRP A 59 3.99 -9.94 -18.38
CA TRP A 59 2.86 -9.71 -17.50
C TRP A 59 1.58 -9.47 -18.31
N PRO A 60 0.40 -9.86 -17.79
CA PRO A 60 -0.87 -9.65 -18.49
C PRO A 60 -1.09 -8.17 -18.80
N ILE A 61 -1.70 -7.86 -19.94
CA ILE A 61 -2.05 -6.49 -20.32
C ILE A 61 -3.44 -6.17 -19.79
N CYS A 62 -3.56 -5.07 -19.04
CA CYS A 62 -4.82 -4.58 -18.48
C CYS A 62 -5.05 -3.11 -18.83
N ASP A 63 -6.31 -2.69 -18.80
CA ASP A 63 -6.71 -1.29 -19.00
C ASP A 63 -6.68 -0.52 -17.66
N CYS A 64 -6.94 -1.23 -16.56
CA CYS A 64 -6.96 -0.72 -15.20
C CYS A 64 -6.13 -1.64 -14.30
N LEU A 65 -5.37 -1.08 -13.36
CA LEU A 65 -4.52 -1.82 -12.44
C LEU A 65 -4.91 -1.53 -10.98
N ILE A 66 -5.22 -2.60 -10.25
CA ILE A 66 -5.34 -2.62 -8.79
C ILE A 66 -4.08 -3.27 -8.25
N ALA A 67 -3.25 -2.47 -7.59
CA ALA A 67 -1.99 -2.91 -7.01
C ALA A 67 -1.76 -2.19 -5.69
N PHE A 68 -1.41 -2.95 -4.66
CA PHE A 68 -1.06 -2.41 -3.36
C PHE A 68 -0.01 -3.28 -2.67
N TYR A 69 0.92 -2.62 -1.99
CA TYR A 69 2.03 -3.25 -1.31
C TYR A 69 1.56 -4.16 -0.17
N SER A 70 2.27 -5.27 -0.01
CA SER A 70 2.25 -6.10 1.18
C SER A 70 3.64 -6.71 1.38
N SER A 71 3.92 -7.29 2.55
CA SER A 71 5.23 -7.89 2.83
C SER A 71 5.65 -8.87 1.73
N GLY A 72 6.81 -8.63 1.12
CA GLY A 72 7.35 -9.43 0.01
C GLY A 72 6.92 -9.00 -1.40
N TYR A 73 6.02 -8.01 -1.53
CA TYR A 73 5.57 -7.51 -2.83
C TYR A 73 6.62 -6.59 -3.48
N PRO A 74 7.00 -6.81 -4.76
CA PRO A 74 7.99 -6.00 -5.46
C PRO A 74 7.36 -4.72 -6.02
N LEU A 75 7.19 -3.70 -5.18
CA LEU A 75 6.56 -2.42 -5.57
C LEU A 75 7.24 -1.77 -6.78
N GLU A 76 8.59 -1.76 -6.80
CA GLU A 76 9.37 -1.19 -7.92
C GLU A 76 9.09 -1.89 -9.26
N LYS A 77 8.83 -3.22 -9.26
CA LYS A 77 8.44 -3.95 -10.48
C LYS A 77 7.05 -3.51 -10.94
N ALA A 78 6.12 -3.32 -10.02
CA ALA A 78 4.77 -2.85 -10.33
C ALA A 78 4.78 -1.42 -10.91
N GLU A 79 5.62 -0.53 -10.36
CA GLU A 79 5.83 0.82 -10.88
C GLU A 79 6.41 0.79 -12.30
N ALA A 80 7.41 -0.05 -12.54
CA ALA A 80 8.00 -0.23 -13.86
C ALA A 80 6.98 -0.80 -14.87
N TYR A 81 6.13 -1.75 -14.45
CA TYR A 81 5.01 -2.23 -15.27
C TYR A 81 4.03 -1.09 -15.60
N ALA A 82 3.65 -0.28 -14.61
CA ALA A 82 2.75 0.85 -14.80
C ALA A 82 3.34 1.91 -15.75
N ALA A 83 4.64 2.19 -15.67
CA ALA A 83 5.33 3.09 -16.58
C ALA A 83 5.38 2.54 -18.03
N LEU A 84 5.58 1.23 -18.18
CA LEU A 84 5.65 0.55 -19.48
C LEU A 84 4.27 0.47 -20.17
N ARG A 85 3.24 0.05 -19.43
CA ARG A 85 1.92 -0.28 -19.98
C ARG A 85 0.90 0.85 -19.85
N LYS A 86 1.13 1.79 -18.94
CA LYS A 86 0.27 2.96 -18.65
C LYS A 86 -1.21 2.60 -18.44
N PRO A 87 -1.54 1.60 -17.61
CA PRO A 87 -2.93 1.34 -17.23
C PRO A 87 -3.46 2.49 -16.37
N PHE A 88 -4.79 2.59 -16.24
CA PHE A 88 -5.40 3.43 -15.22
C PHE A 88 -5.11 2.85 -13.83
N LEU A 89 -4.43 3.61 -12.97
CA LEU A 89 -4.10 3.18 -11.61
C LEU A 89 -5.26 3.49 -10.66
N VAL A 90 -5.83 2.47 -10.02
CA VAL A 90 -6.83 2.68 -8.95
C VAL A 90 -6.16 3.21 -7.69
N ASN A 91 -4.94 2.75 -7.43
CA ASN A 91 -4.09 3.18 -6.33
C ASN A 91 -2.78 3.65 -6.92
N GLU A 92 -2.40 4.90 -6.61
CA GLU A 92 -1.07 5.41 -6.95
C GLU A 92 -0.01 4.53 -6.30
N LEU A 93 0.96 4.07 -7.08
CA LEU A 93 2.00 3.15 -6.62
C LEU A 93 3.11 3.88 -5.85
N GLU A 94 3.58 5.01 -6.38
CA GLU A 94 4.66 5.80 -5.78
C GLU A 94 4.29 6.29 -4.37
N GLN A 95 3.02 6.65 -4.17
CA GLN A 95 2.52 7.09 -2.87
C GLN A 95 2.54 5.98 -1.81
N GLN A 96 2.65 4.71 -2.19
CA GLN A 96 2.70 3.60 -1.23
C GLN A 96 4.03 3.56 -0.48
N HIS A 97 5.12 4.05 -1.08
CA HIS A 97 6.39 4.22 -0.37
C HIS A 97 6.26 5.19 0.82
N LEU A 98 5.39 6.20 0.73
CA LEU A 98 5.13 7.13 1.83
C LEU A 98 4.48 6.42 3.03
N LEU A 99 3.65 5.40 2.77
CA LEU A 99 2.97 4.63 3.82
C LEU A 99 3.93 3.75 4.64
N HIS A 100 5.17 3.56 4.17
CA HIS A 100 6.18 2.76 4.87
C HIS A 100 6.81 3.52 6.04
N ASP A 101 6.78 4.85 6.04
CA ASP A 101 7.41 5.69 7.07
C ASP A 101 6.34 6.53 7.78
N ARG A 102 6.08 6.23 9.06
CA ARG A 102 5.08 6.95 9.86
C ARG A 102 5.36 8.45 9.96
N ARG A 103 6.63 8.86 9.90
CA ARG A 103 7.03 10.26 9.97
C ARG A 103 6.51 11.00 8.74
N LYS A 104 6.76 10.44 7.55
CA LYS A 104 6.27 10.98 6.29
C LYS A 104 4.75 11.00 6.21
N VAL A 105 4.07 10.00 6.76
CA VAL A 105 2.61 10.00 6.88
C VAL A 105 2.14 11.19 7.74
N TYR A 106 2.75 11.42 8.90
CA TYR A 106 2.35 12.49 9.81
C TYR A 106 2.62 13.86 9.18
N GLU A 107 3.81 14.06 8.61
CA GLU A 107 4.16 15.27 7.85
C GLU A 107 3.13 15.54 6.74
N ARG A 108 2.71 14.51 5.99
CA ARG A 108 1.72 14.66 4.92
C ARG A 108 0.34 15.03 5.44
N LEU A 109 -0.08 14.46 6.57
CA LEU A 109 -1.36 14.80 7.21
C LEU A 109 -1.35 16.26 7.70
N GLU A 110 -0.28 16.67 8.38
CA GLU A 110 -0.10 18.04 8.87
C GLU A 110 -0.08 19.07 7.74
N MET A 111 0.61 18.76 6.63
CA MET A 111 0.63 19.60 5.43
C MET A 111 -0.76 19.89 4.86
N PHE A 112 -1.72 18.96 5.02
CA PHE A 112 -3.11 19.14 4.60
C PHE A 112 -4.02 19.67 5.70
N GLY A 113 -3.45 20.08 6.85
CA GLY A 113 -4.22 20.59 7.98
C GLY A 113 -5.07 19.51 8.66
N ILE A 114 -4.75 18.23 8.49
CA ILE A 114 -5.42 17.14 9.19
C ILE A 114 -4.83 17.04 10.60
N PRO A 115 -5.63 17.19 11.66
CA PRO A 115 -5.13 17.10 13.03
C PRO A 115 -4.53 15.70 13.31
N VAL A 116 -3.29 15.69 13.80
CA VAL A 116 -2.60 14.48 14.28
C VAL A 116 -2.41 14.56 15.81
N PRO A 117 -2.29 13.41 16.51
CA PRO A 117 -1.91 13.42 17.92
C PRO A 117 -0.55 14.09 18.11
N ARG A 118 -0.37 14.84 19.20
CA ARG A 118 0.95 15.37 19.57
C ARG A 118 1.95 14.21 19.65
N TYR A 119 3.08 14.35 18.96
CA TYR A 119 4.10 13.31 18.86
C TYR A 119 5.49 13.93 18.90
N ALA A 120 6.48 13.11 19.25
CA ALA A 120 7.89 13.44 19.11
C ALA A 120 8.63 12.26 18.48
N LEU A 121 9.74 12.53 17.83
CA LEU A 121 10.55 11.52 17.14
C LEU A 121 11.82 11.24 17.93
N VAL A 122 12.08 9.95 18.18
CA VAL A 122 13.31 9.49 18.82
C VAL A 122 14.05 8.61 17.81
N ASN A 123 15.08 9.16 17.16
CA ASN A 123 15.88 8.43 16.17
C ASN A 123 17.14 7.88 16.86
N ARG A 124 17.29 6.56 16.88
CA ARG A 124 18.48 5.86 17.41
C ARG A 124 19.21 5.19 16.24
N GLU A 125 20.52 5.38 16.14
CA GLU A 125 21.38 4.72 15.15
C GLU A 125 21.63 3.25 15.49
N VAL A 126 21.73 2.96 16.79
CA VAL A 126 21.93 1.60 17.32
C VAL A 126 20.89 1.27 18.41
N PRO A 127 20.52 -0.02 18.56
CA PRO A 127 19.63 -0.43 19.64
C PRO A 127 20.17 -0.03 21.02
N GLY A 128 19.34 0.64 21.82
CA GLY A 128 19.72 1.07 23.17
C GLY A 128 20.67 2.27 23.24
N GLN A 129 20.84 3.02 22.14
CA GLN A 129 21.60 4.27 22.17
C GLN A 129 20.99 5.26 23.18
N ASP A 130 21.81 5.72 24.12
CA ASP A 130 21.49 6.86 24.99
C ASP A 130 21.54 8.15 24.15
N LEU A 131 20.50 8.96 24.29
CA LEU A 131 20.34 10.22 23.57
C LEU A 131 20.16 11.35 24.58
N ASP A 132 20.97 12.40 24.47
CA ASP A 132 20.84 13.60 25.33
C ASP A 132 19.46 14.25 25.22
N CYS A 133 18.77 14.05 24.10
CA CYS A 133 17.43 14.57 23.84
C CYS A 133 16.29 13.67 24.32
N PHE A 134 16.58 12.53 24.97
CA PHE A 134 15.59 11.57 25.43
C PHE A 134 15.79 11.28 26.93
N VAL A 135 14.76 11.53 27.73
CA VAL A 135 14.74 11.18 29.15
C VAL A 135 13.52 10.31 29.42
N GLU A 136 13.72 9.19 30.11
CA GLU A 136 12.67 8.28 30.54
C GLU A 136 12.60 8.22 32.06
N GLU A 137 11.42 8.53 32.60
CA GLU A 137 11.11 8.52 34.03
C GLU A 137 9.91 7.59 34.31
N GLU A 138 9.60 7.36 35.58
CA GLU A 138 8.53 6.43 35.97
C GLU A 138 7.16 6.77 35.36
N ASP A 139 6.80 8.06 35.30
CA ASP A 139 5.47 8.51 34.86
C ASP A 139 5.46 9.28 33.53
N PHE A 140 6.61 9.56 32.94
CA PHE A 140 6.69 10.32 31.69
C PHE A 140 7.94 9.99 30.86
N VAL A 141 7.89 10.38 29.59
CA VAL A 141 9.08 10.53 28.74
C VAL A 141 9.22 11.97 28.29
N GLU A 142 10.44 12.43 28.09
CA GLU A 142 10.74 13.77 27.58
C GLU A 142 11.61 13.65 26.33
N VAL A 143 11.17 14.29 25.24
CA VAL A 143 11.84 14.23 23.94
C VAL A 143 12.04 15.65 23.44
N HIS A 144 13.29 16.08 23.25
CA HIS A 144 13.63 17.46 22.86
C HIS A 144 12.97 18.53 23.76
N GLY A 145 12.84 18.26 25.06
CA GLY A 145 12.18 19.15 26.03
C GLY A 145 10.65 19.07 26.04
N GLU A 146 10.03 18.29 25.15
CA GLU A 146 8.59 18.01 25.20
C GLU A 146 8.28 16.80 26.08
N ARG A 147 7.49 17.03 27.13
CA ARG A 147 7.09 15.97 28.08
C ARG A 147 5.81 15.26 27.66
N PHE A 148 5.79 13.93 27.75
CA PHE A 148 4.65 13.05 27.51
C PHE A 148 4.38 12.21 28.74
N TRP A 149 3.30 12.52 29.46
CA TRP A 149 2.85 11.75 30.62
C TRP A 149 2.16 10.46 30.21
N LYS A 150 2.30 9.42 31.02
CA LYS A 150 1.53 8.19 30.84
C LYS A 150 0.02 8.49 31.02
N PRO A 151 -0.85 7.88 30.20
CA PRO A 151 -0.55 6.95 29.12
C PRO A 151 -0.11 7.66 27.83
N PHE A 152 1.02 7.22 27.26
CA PHE A 152 1.46 7.60 25.92
C PHE A 152 1.62 6.35 25.04
N VAL A 153 1.80 6.55 23.72
CA VAL A 153 1.95 5.46 22.76
C VAL A 153 3.30 5.56 22.07
N GLU A 154 4.10 4.51 22.17
CA GLU A 154 5.32 4.33 21.37
C GLU A 154 4.99 3.51 20.13
N LYS A 155 5.49 3.95 18.96
CA LYS A 155 5.35 3.21 17.71
C LYS A 155 6.70 3.19 16.97
N PRO A 156 7.07 2.07 16.33
CA PRO A 156 8.21 2.05 15.44
C PRO A 156 7.95 2.99 14.25
N VAL A 157 9.02 3.57 13.71
CA VAL A 157 8.97 4.44 12.53
C VAL A 157 8.37 3.71 11.32
N ASP A 158 8.61 2.40 11.22
CA ASP A 158 8.04 1.57 10.16
C ASP A 158 6.49 1.53 10.26
N GLY A 159 5.86 2.05 9.21
CA GLY A 159 4.41 2.14 9.05
C GLY A 159 3.75 0.79 8.84
N ILE A 160 4.49 -0.16 8.26
CA ILE A 160 3.99 -1.48 7.90
C ILE A 160 4.43 -2.53 8.91
N PHE A 161 3.44 -3.20 9.50
CA PHE A 161 3.67 -4.34 10.39
C PHE A 161 4.24 -5.54 9.60
N GLY A 162 5.35 -6.11 10.07
CA GLY A 162 5.91 -7.36 9.53
C GLY A 162 7.18 -7.24 8.68
N LEU A 163 7.88 -6.09 8.75
CA LEU A 163 9.28 -5.99 8.30
C LEU A 163 10.21 -6.35 9.47
N LYS A 164 10.21 -7.62 9.87
CA LYS A 164 11.28 -8.24 10.67
C LYS A 164 11.47 -9.67 10.18
#